data_AF-A0A060WUN7-F1
#
_entry.id   AF-A0A060WUN7-F1
#
_cell.length_a   1.000
_cell.length_b   1.000
_cell.length_c   1.000
_cell.angle_alpha   90.00
_cell.angle_beta   90.00
_cell.angle_gamma   90.00
#
_symmetry.space_group_name_H-M   'P 1'
#
loop_
_entity.id
_entity.type
_entity.pdbx_description
1 polymer ?
#
loop_
_entity_poly.entity_id
_entity_poly.type
_entity_poly.pdbx_seq_one_letter_code
_entity_poly.pdbx_strand_id
1 'polypeptide(L)'
;MTPSWMTQYVLYLRPSGPLQNQLHHFWQQSRVTCGKNKAHNIFPHITLCQFFMCADNKVDALLEALQATVDQWRGRFPSPLPLELYTSFNFIGLFVEEQIAEVLKQFAADFASEAARKADVHLEPHKKQLHVTLAYHFPTSHLTSLEKLAKGIEVKLGCDWLAVLFSRDIRFANHETLRVMYPYAPQNEDELELVPGDFVFMSPLEQNNTSEGWVYGSSLATGLSGLLPENYVSRADECDTWVFHGSHSFFSCSAPSDKVSRERGLFDGLLDSRLLDNTSPGDTPTLSLICHPMQVLDRRKSL
;
A
#
# COMPACT_ATOMS: atom_id res chain seq x y z
N MET A 1 -8.69 32.75 2.17
CA MET A 1 -7.82 31.59 2.47
C MET A 1 -8.46 30.38 1.81
N THR A 2 -7.83 29.77 0.82
CA THR A 2 -8.29 28.48 0.29
C THR A 2 -8.17 27.45 1.40
N PRO A 3 -9.18 26.60 1.65
CA PRO A 3 -9.02 25.50 2.59
C PRO A 3 -7.86 24.62 2.07
N SER A 4 -6.78 24.54 2.83
CA SER A 4 -5.75 23.54 2.57
C SER A 4 -6.38 22.19 2.91
N TRP A 5 -6.68 21.39 1.89
CA TRP A 5 -7.06 20.01 2.11
C TRP A 5 -5.92 19.32 2.86
N MET A 6 -6.31 18.52 3.85
CA MET A 6 -5.41 17.81 4.74
C MET A 6 -5.46 16.34 4.34
N THR A 7 -4.29 15.80 4.02
CA THR A 7 -4.12 14.39 3.65
C THR A 7 -3.41 13.65 4.78
N GLN A 8 -3.76 12.38 5.00
CA GLN A 8 -3.15 11.55 6.03
C GLN A 8 -1.96 10.77 5.47
N TYR A 9 -0.78 10.95 6.06
CA TYR A 9 0.50 10.37 5.64
C TYR A 9 1.04 9.40 6.67
N VAL A 10 1.96 8.53 6.22
CA VAL A 10 2.72 7.62 7.08
C VAL A 10 4.12 7.37 6.50
N LEU A 11 5.11 7.28 7.39
CA LEU A 11 6.48 6.91 7.05
C LEU A 11 6.75 5.45 7.43
N TYR A 12 7.27 4.69 6.47
CA TYR A 12 7.67 3.30 6.64
C TYR A 12 9.12 3.06 6.26
N LEU A 13 9.72 2.00 6.81
CA LEU A 13 10.86 1.34 6.18
C LEU A 13 10.35 0.16 5.34
N ARG A 14 10.78 0.10 4.09
CA ARG A 14 10.50 -1.01 3.18
C ARG A 14 11.79 -1.74 2.82
N PRO A 15 11.84 -3.08 2.93
CA PRO A 15 12.96 -3.84 2.44
C PRO A 15 12.96 -3.84 0.91
N SER A 16 14.16 -3.91 0.33
CA SER A 16 14.38 -4.11 -1.11
C SER A 16 15.34 -5.27 -1.38
N GLY A 17 15.32 -5.82 -2.59
CA GLY A 17 16.24 -6.88 -2.98
C GLY A 17 15.94 -8.24 -2.33
N PRO A 18 16.96 -9.04 -1.95
CA PRO A 18 16.77 -10.44 -1.54
C PRO A 18 15.76 -10.67 -0.40
N LEU A 19 15.80 -9.87 0.67
CA LEU A 19 14.82 -10.00 1.77
C LEU A 19 13.40 -9.67 1.31
N GLN A 20 13.23 -8.65 0.46
CA GLN A 20 11.93 -8.30 -0.10
C GLN A 20 11.33 -9.49 -0.87
N ASN A 21 12.16 -10.19 -1.66
CA ASN A 21 11.72 -11.36 -2.43
C ASN A 21 11.26 -12.49 -1.50
N GLN A 22 11.98 -12.75 -0.40
CA GLN A 22 11.57 -13.74 0.61
C GLN A 22 10.24 -13.38 1.26
N LEU A 23 10.06 -12.12 1.64
CA LEU A 23 8.82 -11.62 2.25
C LEU A 23 7.64 -11.67 1.26
N HIS A 24 7.88 -11.34 -0.01
CA HIS A 24 6.88 -11.44 -1.06
C HIS A 24 6.46 -12.89 -1.33
N HIS A 25 7.42 -13.81 -1.37
CA HIS A 25 7.14 -15.23 -1.53
C HIS A 25 6.32 -15.77 -0.36
N PHE A 26 6.71 -15.44 0.88
CA PHE A 26 5.89 -15.74 2.07
C PHE A 26 4.46 -15.21 1.91
N TRP A 27 4.30 -13.94 1.49
CA TRP A 27 3.02 -13.28 1.31
C TRP A 27 2.09 -14.02 0.34
N GLN A 28 2.63 -14.42 -0.81
CA GLN A 28 1.87 -15.14 -1.82
C GLN A 28 1.47 -16.53 -1.30
N GLN A 29 2.41 -17.25 -0.69
CA GLN A 29 2.15 -18.59 -0.16
C GLN A 29 1.17 -18.58 1.02
N SER A 30 1.23 -17.59 1.91
CA SER A 30 0.28 -17.44 3.00
C SER A 30 -1.12 -17.17 2.49
N ARG A 31 -1.28 -16.34 1.45
CA ARG A 31 -2.59 -16.10 0.79
C ARG A 31 -3.15 -17.36 0.17
N VAL A 32 -2.34 -18.12 -0.56
CA VAL A 32 -2.79 -19.36 -1.23
C VAL A 32 -3.16 -20.44 -0.21
N THR A 33 -2.35 -20.59 0.84
CA THR A 33 -2.49 -21.69 1.80
C THR A 33 -3.56 -21.42 2.87
N CYS A 34 -3.68 -20.17 3.32
CA CYS A 34 -4.48 -19.80 4.49
C CYS A 34 -5.53 -18.71 4.19
N GLY A 35 -5.65 -18.29 2.93
CA GLY A 35 -6.50 -17.18 2.55
C GLY A 35 -5.96 -15.82 3.02
N LYS A 36 -6.75 -14.77 2.78
CA LYS A 36 -6.41 -13.40 3.16
C LYS A 36 -6.57 -13.19 4.67
N ASN A 37 -5.45 -13.07 5.39
CA ASN A 37 -5.39 -12.44 6.72
C ASN A 37 -5.14 -10.92 6.65
N LYS A 38 -5.20 -10.22 7.79
CA LYS A 38 -5.15 -8.74 7.85
C LYS A 38 -3.78 -8.14 7.52
N ALA A 39 -2.69 -8.91 7.60
CA ALA A 39 -1.38 -8.45 7.12
C ALA A 39 -1.48 -8.09 5.65
N HIS A 40 -2.17 -8.92 4.85
CA HIS A 40 -2.24 -8.80 3.40
C HIS A 40 -2.72 -7.44 2.85
N ASN A 41 -3.35 -6.61 3.69
CA ASN A 41 -3.81 -5.28 3.30
C ASN A 41 -2.67 -4.29 3.01
N ILE A 42 -1.47 -4.50 3.54
CA ILE A 42 -0.36 -3.56 3.37
C ILE A 42 0.92 -4.36 3.11
N PHE A 43 1.70 -4.01 2.09
CA PHE A 43 2.99 -4.63 1.78
C PHE A 43 3.91 -4.81 3.02
N PRO A 44 4.83 -5.79 3.06
CA PRO A 44 5.78 -5.96 4.17
C PRO A 44 6.60 -4.70 4.45
N HIS A 45 6.54 -4.19 5.68
CA HIS A 45 7.15 -2.92 6.09
C HIS A 45 7.41 -2.87 7.60
N ILE A 46 8.21 -1.90 8.04
CA ILE A 46 8.31 -1.47 9.45
C ILE A 46 7.65 -0.10 9.58
N THR A 47 6.71 0.03 10.52
CA THR A 47 6.05 1.32 10.80
C THR A 47 6.93 2.22 11.67
N LEU A 48 7.31 3.41 11.19
CA LEU A 48 8.18 4.33 11.93
C LEU A 48 7.45 5.41 12.72
N CYS A 49 6.24 5.80 12.31
CA CYS A 49 5.44 6.81 12.97
C CYS A 49 3.96 6.44 12.95
N GLN A 50 3.16 7.13 13.77
CA GLN A 50 1.70 7.10 13.58
C GLN A 50 1.33 7.82 12.28
N PHE A 51 0.13 7.56 11.77
CA PHE A 51 -0.43 8.39 10.72
C PHE A 51 -0.52 9.86 11.18
N PHE A 52 -0.15 10.79 10.32
CA PHE A 52 -0.13 12.22 10.61
C PHE A 52 -0.75 13.02 9.48
N MET A 53 -1.21 14.24 9.75
CA MET A 53 -1.83 15.10 8.74
C MET A 53 -0.80 16.05 8.15
N CYS A 54 -0.85 16.26 6.84
CA CYS A 54 -0.09 17.28 6.14
C CYS A 54 -0.99 17.96 5.11
N ALA A 55 -0.85 19.27 4.97
CA ALA A 55 -1.56 20.03 3.96
C ALA A 55 -1.02 19.67 2.56
N ASP A 56 -1.91 19.54 1.58
CA ASP A 56 -1.53 19.09 0.23
C ASP A 56 -0.46 19.99 -0.42
N ASN A 57 -0.49 21.30 -0.14
CA ASN A 57 0.51 22.25 -0.64
C ASN A 57 1.87 22.22 0.11
N LYS A 58 2.03 21.31 1.08
CA LYS A 58 3.26 21.11 1.85
C LYS A 58 3.92 19.76 1.57
N VAL A 59 3.39 18.96 0.65
CA VAL A 59 3.93 17.64 0.31
C VAL A 59 5.39 17.71 -0.16
N ASP A 60 5.75 18.69 -0.98
CA ASP A 60 7.13 18.86 -1.47
C ASP A 60 8.08 19.17 -0.30
N ALA A 61 7.68 20.06 0.60
CA ALA A 61 8.47 20.40 1.79
C ALA A 61 8.63 19.20 2.75
N LEU A 62 7.62 18.33 2.82
CA LEU A 62 7.66 17.08 3.60
C LEU A 62 8.61 16.06 2.96
N LEU A 63 8.62 15.94 1.63
CA LEU A 63 9.58 15.10 0.90
C LEU A 63 11.02 15.62 1.04
N GLU A 64 11.21 16.93 0.96
CA GLU A 64 12.51 17.56 1.24
C GLU A 64 12.98 17.37 2.68
N ALA A 65 12.05 17.28 3.65
CA ALA A 65 12.38 16.94 5.02
C ALA A 65 12.87 15.49 5.11
N LEU A 66 12.15 14.55 4.48
CA LEU A 66 12.54 13.15 4.46
C LEU A 66 13.92 12.94 3.82
N GLN A 67 14.16 13.55 2.65
CA GLN A 67 15.45 13.47 1.98
C GLN A 67 16.58 14.03 2.86
N ALA A 68 16.39 15.21 3.48
CA ALA A 68 17.39 15.83 4.35
C ALA A 68 17.71 14.96 5.57
N THR A 69 16.69 14.35 6.20
CA THR A 69 16.91 13.41 7.31
C THR A 69 17.66 12.17 6.83
N VAL A 70 17.28 11.56 5.71
CA VAL A 70 17.98 10.38 5.18
C VAL A 70 19.43 10.70 4.83
N ASP A 71 19.71 11.87 4.26
CA ASP A 71 21.07 12.34 3.95
C ASP A 71 21.94 12.44 5.20
N GLN A 72 21.39 12.96 6.31
CA GLN A 72 22.09 13.02 7.61
C GLN A 72 22.36 11.64 8.21
N TRP A 73 21.52 10.66 7.86
CA TRP A 73 21.59 9.29 8.36
C TRP A 73 22.41 8.34 7.49
N ARG A 74 22.85 8.77 6.31
CA ARG A 74 23.77 7.99 5.47
C ARG A 74 25.06 7.67 6.24
N GLY A 75 25.51 6.42 6.13
CA GLY A 75 26.71 5.93 6.80
C GLY A 75 26.57 5.62 8.30
N ARG A 76 25.45 5.99 8.95
CA ARG A 76 25.13 5.61 10.34
C ARG A 76 23.90 4.72 10.49
N PHE A 77 23.09 4.60 9.43
CA PHE A 77 21.91 3.75 9.46
C PHE A 77 22.32 2.28 9.67
N PRO A 78 21.71 1.55 10.63
CA PRO A 78 22.11 0.18 10.94
C PRO A 78 21.94 -0.76 9.74
N SER A 79 22.99 -1.53 9.44
CA SER A 79 22.99 -2.51 8.35
C SER A 79 23.92 -3.68 8.68
N PRO A 80 23.41 -4.93 8.71
CA PRO A 80 22.02 -5.34 8.51
C PRO A 80 21.11 -4.95 9.69
N LEU A 81 19.79 -4.96 9.49
CA LEU A 81 18.83 -4.90 10.61
C LEU A 81 18.67 -6.31 11.21
N PRO A 82 18.97 -6.52 12.50
CA PRO A 82 18.73 -7.79 13.18
C PRO A 82 17.22 -8.00 13.36
N LEU A 83 16.69 -9.03 12.68
CA LEU A 83 15.29 -9.41 12.70
C LEU A 83 15.11 -10.77 13.38
N GLU A 84 14.20 -10.84 14.34
CA GLU A 84 13.87 -12.06 15.08
C GLU A 84 12.42 -12.48 14.84
N LEU A 85 12.22 -13.74 14.47
CA LEU A 85 10.87 -14.29 14.28
C LEU A 85 10.19 -14.48 15.63
N TYR A 86 9.02 -13.86 15.78
CA TYR A 86 8.11 -14.08 16.87
C TYR A 86 6.80 -14.68 16.35
N THR A 87 6.22 -15.58 17.14
CA THR A 87 4.92 -16.16 16.83
C THR A 87 4.08 -16.32 18.10
N SER A 88 2.80 -15.99 17.99
CA SER A 88 1.76 -16.24 18.97
C SER A 88 0.52 -16.82 18.28
N PHE A 89 -0.52 -17.11 19.06
CA PHE A 89 -1.74 -17.78 18.59
C PHE A 89 -2.50 -17.02 17.46
N ASN A 90 -2.28 -15.71 17.31
CA ASN A 90 -2.97 -14.88 16.32
C ASN A 90 -2.08 -13.80 15.68
N PHE A 91 -0.77 -13.87 15.87
CA PHE A 91 0.20 -12.91 15.34
C PHE A 91 1.53 -13.57 15.01
N ILE A 92 2.10 -13.22 13.86
CA ILE A 92 3.44 -13.61 13.41
C ILE A 92 4.13 -12.38 12.85
N GLY A 93 5.35 -12.11 13.30
CA GLY A 93 6.12 -10.97 12.85
C GLY A 93 7.62 -11.15 13.04
N LEU A 94 8.39 -10.33 12.32
CA LEU A 94 9.84 -10.22 12.46
C LEU A 94 10.14 -8.95 13.25
N PHE A 95 10.59 -9.08 14.48
CA PHE A 95 10.88 -7.95 15.35
C PHE A 95 12.31 -7.48 15.17
N VAL A 96 12.49 -6.16 15.19
CA VAL A 96 13.82 -5.55 15.24
C VAL A 96 14.36 -5.68 16.67
N GLU A 97 15.62 -6.08 16.80
CA GLU A 97 16.32 -6.11 18.10
C GLU A 97 16.21 -4.75 18.81
N GLU A 98 15.96 -4.78 20.12
CA GLU A 98 15.56 -3.59 20.90
C GLU A 98 16.54 -2.42 20.77
N GLN A 99 17.85 -2.68 20.90
CA GLN A 99 18.88 -1.64 20.76
C GLN A 99 18.86 -0.96 19.38
N ILE A 100 18.62 -1.73 18.32
CA ILE A 100 18.54 -1.20 16.95
C ILE A 100 17.19 -0.50 16.74
N ALA A 101 16.11 -1.01 17.34
CA ALA A 101 14.81 -0.38 17.29
C ALA A 101 14.84 1.05 17.87
N GLU A 102 15.59 1.29 18.95
CA GLU A 102 15.78 2.65 19.50
C GLU A 102 16.53 3.57 18.54
N VAL A 103 17.53 3.06 17.81
CA VAL A 103 18.22 3.81 16.76
C VAL A 103 17.26 4.20 15.63
N LEU A 104 16.39 3.29 15.20
CA LEU A 104 15.38 3.57 14.17
C LEU A 104 14.30 4.55 14.65
N LYS A 105 13.93 4.50 15.93
CA LYS A 105 13.03 5.50 16.54
C LYS A 105 13.69 6.88 16.59
N GLN A 106 15.00 6.97 16.82
CA GLN A 106 15.72 8.23 16.73
C GLN A 106 15.71 8.79 15.31
N PHE A 107 15.86 7.96 14.27
CA PHE A 107 15.65 8.39 12.88
C PHE A 107 14.25 8.98 12.66
N ALA A 108 13.22 8.31 13.17
CA ALA A 108 11.84 8.82 13.07
C ALA A 108 11.64 10.14 13.84
N ALA A 109 12.31 10.33 14.98
CA ALA A 109 12.27 11.58 15.76
C ALA A 109 13.00 12.73 15.04
N ASP A 110 14.12 12.46 14.38
CA ASP A 110 14.84 13.43 13.57
C ASP A 110 14.00 13.84 12.35
N PHE A 111 13.32 12.88 11.70
CA PHE A 111 12.35 13.18 10.64
C PHE A 111 11.19 14.03 11.15
N ALA A 112 10.63 13.72 12.32
CA ALA A 112 9.55 14.51 12.93
C ALA A 112 9.99 15.97 13.15
N SER A 113 11.21 16.18 13.63
CA SER A 113 11.78 17.50 13.86
C SER A 113 11.97 18.28 12.55
N GLU A 114 12.45 17.61 11.51
CA GLU A 114 12.66 18.23 10.20
C GLU A 114 11.34 18.50 9.46
N ALA A 115 10.35 17.62 9.59
CA ALA A 115 9.00 17.80 9.07
C ALA A 115 8.28 18.98 9.74
N ALA A 116 8.43 19.15 11.07
CA ALA A 116 7.93 20.31 11.78
C ALA A 116 8.59 21.60 11.25
N ARG A 117 9.92 21.57 11.06
CA ARG A 117 10.69 22.74 10.59
C ARG A 117 10.36 23.15 9.16
N LYS A 118 10.21 22.21 8.23
CA LYS A 118 10.01 22.49 6.79
C LYS A 118 8.54 22.55 6.36
N ALA A 119 7.72 21.66 6.91
CA ALA A 119 6.34 21.45 6.46
C ALA A 119 5.28 21.88 7.50
N ASP A 120 5.69 22.32 8.70
CA ASP A 120 4.79 22.60 9.84
C ASP A 120 3.94 21.38 10.24
N VAL A 121 4.54 20.19 10.09
CA VAL A 121 3.91 18.91 10.38
C VAL A 121 4.40 18.38 11.71
N HIS A 122 3.46 18.06 12.60
CA HIS A 122 3.74 17.42 13.88
C HIS A 122 3.35 15.95 13.78
N LEU A 123 4.31 15.05 13.96
CA LEU A 123 4.09 13.60 13.92
C LEU A 123 4.75 12.93 15.12
N GLU A 124 4.14 11.84 15.59
CA GLU A 124 4.67 11.04 16.69
C GLU A 124 5.42 9.81 16.16
N PRO A 125 6.71 9.64 16.53
CA PRO A 125 7.43 8.39 16.31
C PRO A 125 6.70 7.18 16.94
N HIS A 126 6.90 6.00 16.34
CA HIS A 126 6.26 4.78 16.82
C HIS A 126 6.81 4.36 18.19
N LYS A 127 5.92 4.17 19.16
CA LYS A 127 6.28 3.88 20.56
C LYS A 127 6.47 2.38 20.84
N LYS A 128 5.81 1.50 20.08
CA LYS A 128 5.89 0.03 20.28
C LYS A 128 7.17 -0.55 19.67
N GLN A 129 7.41 -1.82 19.95
CA GLN A 129 8.52 -2.57 19.34
C GLN A 129 8.36 -2.60 17.81
N LEU A 130 9.42 -2.23 17.09
CA LEU A 130 9.41 -2.17 15.64
C LEU A 130 9.45 -3.60 15.07
N HIS A 131 8.65 -3.83 14.03
CA HIS A 131 8.52 -5.15 13.45
C HIS A 131 8.00 -5.08 12.01
N VAL A 132 8.29 -6.13 11.24
CA VAL A 132 7.56 -6.47 10.03
C VAL A 132 6.43 -7.41 10.40
N THR A 133 5.19 -7.02 10.14
CA THR A 133 4.04 -7.90 10.35
C THR A 133 3.97 -8.91 9.19
N LEU A 134 3.95 -10.20 9.51
CA LEU A 134 3.83 -11.28 8.52
C LEU A 134 2.39 -11.78 8.41
N ALA A 135 1.75 -12.05 9.55
CA ALA A 135 0.36 -12.49 9.59
C ALA A 135 -0.28 -12.08 10.91
N TYR A 136 -1.54 -11.65 10.89
CA TYR A 136 -2.31 -11.41 12.10
C TYR A 136 -3.82 -11.45 11.84
N HIS A 137 -4.61 -11.65 12.90
CA HIS A 137 -6.06 -11.90 12.80
C HIS A 137 -6.39 -13.09 11.87
N PHE A 138 -5.63 -14.19 11.97
CA PHE A 138 -5.90 -15.43 11.27
C PHE A 138 -6.54 -16.47 12.23
N PRO A 139 -7.34 -17.42 11.71
CA PRO A 139 -7.83 -18.56 12.48
C PRO A 139 -6.69 -19.40 13.07
N THR A 140 -6.83 -19.90 14.29
CA THR A 140 -5.80 -20.71 14.97
C THR A 140 -5.43 -21.98 14.20
N SER A 141 -6.35 -22.53 13.40
CA SER A 141 -6.09 -23.66 12.50
C SER A 141 -5.01 -23.36 11.44
N HIS A 142 -4.76 -22.08 11.13
CA HIS A 142 -3.75 -21.66 10.16
C HIS A 142 -2.35 -21.50 10.77
N LEU A 143 -2.24 -21.49 12.11
CA LEU A 143 -0.99 -21.18 12.83
C LEU A 143 0.17 -22.06 12.38
N THR A 144 0.00 -23.39 12.38
CA THR A 144 1.07 -24.34 12.03
C THR A 144 1.60 -24.12 10.62
N SER A 145 0.72 -23.85 9.66
CA SER A 145 1.09 -23.59 8.27
C SER A 145 1.83 -22.26 8.12
N LEU A 146 1.31 -21.21 8.74
CA LEU A 146 1.92 -19.87 8.70
C LEU A 146 3.28 -19.83 9.41
N GLU A 147 3.42 -20.51 10.56
CA GLU A 147 4.70 -20.67 11.25
C GLU A 147 5.74 -21.35 10.38
N LYS A 148 5.35 -22.44 9.71
CA LYS A 148 6.25 -23.19 8.83
C LYS A 148 6.76 -22.30 7.68
N LEU A 149 5.86 -21.52 7.07
CA LEU A 149 6.22 -20.56 6.03
C LEU A 149 7.14 -19.46 6.56
N ALA A 150 6.82 -18.90 7.73
CA ALA A 150 7.60 -17.82 8.34
C ALA A 150 9.02 -18.25 8.73
N LYS A 151 9.18 -19.47 9.25
CA LYS A 151 10.49 -20.09 9.54
C LYS A 151 11.36 -20.28 8.28
N GLY A 152 10.76 -20.29 7.10
CA GLY A 152 11.47 -20.38 5.82
C GLY A 152 12.04 -19.05 5.31
N ILE A 153 11.69 -17.91 5.93
CA ILE A 153 12.18 -16.59 5.51
C ILE A 153 13.64 -16.45 5.95
N GLU A 154 14.54 -16.30 4.99
CA GLU A 154 15.96 -16.08 5.27
C GLU A 154 16.25 -14.60 5.58
N VAL A 155 16.03 -14.21 6.85
CA VAL A 155 16.17 -12.81 7.32
C VAL A 155 17.60 -12.27 7.28
N LYS A 156 18.60 -13.15 7.16
CA LYS A 156 20.02 -12.79 7.10
C LYS A 156 20.47 -12.37 5.70
N LEU A 157 19.62 -12.55 4.68
CA LEU A 157 19.88 -12.01 3.36
C LEU A 157 19.94 -10.48 3.46
N GLY A 158 21.00 -9.88 2.93
CA GLY A 158 21.14 -8.43 2.89
C GLY A 158 20.00 -7.77 2.12
N CYS A 159 19.61 -6.58 2.56
CA CYS A 159 18.68 -5.71 1.86
C CYS A 159 19.02 -4.24 2.11
N ASP A 160 18.62 -3.38 1.19
CA ASP A 160 18.52 -1.96 1.46
C ASP A 160 17.13 -1.67 2.01
N TRP A 161 17.09 -0.86 3.08
CA TRP A 161 15.86 -0.41 3.70
C TRP A 161 15.56 1.00 3.20
N LEU A 162 14.48 1.13 2.45
CA LEU A 162 14.06 2.42 1.93
C LEU A 162 13.16 3.11 2.94
N ALA A 163 13.43 4.37 3.26
CA ALA A 163 12.46 5.22 3.92
C ALA A 163 11.42 5.68 2.89
N VAL A 164 10.15 5.35 3.10
CA VAL A 164 9.09 5.56 2.10
C VAL A 164 7.91 6.28 2.69
N LEU A 165 7.46 7.32 2.00
CA LEU A 165 6.29 8.12 2.37
C LEU A 165 5.07 7.72 1.54
N PHE A 166 4.00 7.36 2.24
CA PHE A 166 2.69 7.09 1.64
C PHE A 166 1.64 8.03 2.21
N SER A 167 0.56 8.22 1.45
CA SER A 167 -0.67 8.80 1.97
C SER A 167 -1.89 7.96 1.64
N ARG A 168 -2.95 8.17 2.41
CA ARG A 168 -4.28 7.60 2.16
C ARG A 168 -5.36 8.61 2.46
N ASP A 169 -6.56 8.34 1.96
CA ASP A 169 -7.73 9.12 2.29
C ASP A 169 -8.28 8.68 3.66
N ILE A 170 -8.23 9.59 4.64
CA ILE A 170 -8.67 9.32 6.01
C ILE A 170 -10.16 8.97 6.09
N ARG A 171 -10.99 9.45 5.16
CA ARG A 171 -12.44 9.18 5.13
C ARG A 171 -12.73 7.69 4.99
N PHE A 172 -11.82 6.96 4.35
CA PHE A 172 -11.97 5.55 4.04
C PHE A 172 -11.05 4.65 4.86
N ALA A 173 -10.37 5.17 5.90
CA ALA A 173 -9.41 4.42 6.71
C ALA A 173 -9.97 3.16 7.41
N ASN A 174 -11.29 3.09 7.58
CA ASN A 174 -11.99 1.95 8.19
C ASN A 174 -12.92 1.20 7.19
N HIS A 175 -12.82 1.50 5.90
CA HIS A 175 -13.65 0.87 4.86
C HIS A 175 -12.95 -0.36 4.30
N GLU A 176 -13.74 -1.34 3.82
CA GLU A 176 -13.17 -2.42 3.02
C GLU A 176 -12.84 -1.89 1.62
N THR A 177 -11.63 -2.14 1.15
CA THR A 177 -11.22 -1.79 -0.22
C THR A 177 -11.64 -2.89 -1.18
N LEU A 178 -12.42 -2.52 -2.18
CA LEU A 178 -12.87 -3.42 -3.25
C LEU A 178 -12.30 -2.96 -4.59
N ARG A 179 -12.02 -3.93 -5.47
CA ARG A 179 -11.68 -3.71 -6.87
C ARG A 179 -12.83 -4.13 -7.76
N VAL A 180 -13.20 -3.26 -8.69
CA VAL A 180 -14.22 -3.54 -9.70
C VAL A 180 -13.69 -4.56 -10.70
N MET A 181 -14.43 -5.66 -10.86
CA MET A 181 -14.09 -6.75 -11.77
C MET A 181 -14.90 -6.67 -13.07
N TYR A 182 -16.13 -6.15 -13.01
CA TYR A 182 -17.03 -6.08 -14.15
C TYR A 182 -17.69 -4.69 -14.25
N PRO A 183 -17.98 -4.19 -15.46
CA PRO A 183 -18.60 -2.89 -15.64
C PRO A 183 -20.06 -2.92 -15.22
N TYR A 184 -20.59 -1.82 -14.69
CA TYR A 184 -21.99 -1.70 -14.32
C TYR A 184 -22.51 -0.28 -14.60
N ALA A 185 -23.61 -0.20 -15.34
CA ALA A 185 -24.31 1.05 -15.61
C ALA A 185 -25.52 1.16 -14.66
N PRO A 186 -25.62 2.24 -13.86
CA PRO A 186 -26.73 2.47 -12.94
C PRO A 186 -28.09 2.37 -13.64
N GLN A 187 -29.02 1.65 -13.02
CA GLN A 187 -30.42 1.56 -13.44
C GLN A 187 -31.31 2.52 -12.62
N ASN A 188 -30.86 2.89 -11.41
CA ASN A 188 -31.53 3.82 -10.50
C ASN A 188 -30.55 4.92 -10.05
N GLU A 189 -31.09 6.04 -9.56
CA GLU A 189 -30.31 7.22 -9.14
C GLU A 189 -29.43 6.97 -7.89
N ASP A 190 -29.75 5.96 -7.10
CA ASP A 190 -29.00 5.55 -5.92
C ASP A 190 -27.90 4.51 -6.22
N GLU A 191 -27.76 4.08 -7.48
CA GLU A 191 -26.77 3.10 -7.90
C GLU A 191 -25.46 3.75 -8.38
N LEU A 192 -24.35 3.06 -8.13
CA LEU A 192 -23.00 3.50 -8.45
C LEU A 192 -22.52 2.89 -9.77
N GLU A 193 -22.06 3.75 -10.69
CA GLU A 193 -21.39 3.29 -11.91
C GLU A 193 -20.07 2.58 -11.58
N LEU A 194 -19.84 1.44 -12.21
CA LEU A 194 -18.61 0.65 -12.02
C LEU A 194 -17.80 0.57 -13.31
N VAL A 195 -16.51 0.86 -13.18
CA VAL A 195 -15.51 0.75 -14.26
C VAL A 195 -14.48 -0.33 -13.86
N PRO A 196 -14.26 -1.39 -14.67
CA PRO A 196 -13.31 -2.44 -14.35
C PRO A 196 -11.91 -1.90 -14.05
N GLY A 197 -11.33 -2.38 -12.95
CA GLY A 197 -10.03 -1.96 -12.46
C GLY A 197 -10.06 -0.81 -11.45
N ASP A 198 -11.15 -0.05 -11.34
CA ASP A 198 -11.31 0.99 -10.32
C ASP A 198 -11.50 0.40 -8.92
N PHE A 199 -11.35 1.27 -7.92
CA PHE A 199 -11.54 0.91 -6.51
C PHE A 199 -12.78 1.57 -5.92
N VAL A 200 -13.43 0.82 -5.03
CA VAL A 200 -14.59 1.25 -4.25
C VAL A 200 -14.31 1.00 -2.77
N PHE A 201 -14.63 1.98 -1.93
CA PHE A 201 -14.58 1.83 -0.48
C PHE A 201 -15.95 1.45 0.05
N MET A 202 -16.09 0.23 0.57
CA MET A 202 -17.33 -0.25 1.17
C MET A 202 -17.41 0.14 2.64
N SER A 203 -18.52 0.76 3.03
CA SER A 203 -18.80 1.14 4.42
C SER A 203 -19.40 -0.05 5.18
N PRO A 204 -18.74 -0.58 6.24
CA PRO A 204 -19.31 -1.67 7.03
C PRO A 204 -20.60 -1.26 7.77
N LEU A 205 -20.81 0.05 7.98
CA LEU A 205 -21.96 0.58 8.72
C LEU A 205 -23.23 0.59 7.87
N GLU A 206 -23.10 0.81 6.57
CA GLU A 206 -24.24 0.94 5.66
C GLU A 206 -24.66 -0.39 5.05
N GLN A 207 -23.80 -1.41 5.13
CA GLN A 207 -24.07 -2.76 4.63
C GLN A 207 -25.30 -3.41 5.28
N ASN A 208 -25.62 -3.09 6.53
CA ASN A 208 -26.79 -3.67 7.20
C ASN A 208 -28.13 -3.13 6.66
N ASN A 209 -28.10 -2.05 5.87
CA ASN A 209 -29.28 -1.40 5.31
C ASN A 209 -29.47 -1.72 3.82
N THR A 210 -28.57 -2.51 3.21
CA THR A 210 -28.68 -2.87 1.79
C THR A 210 -29.47 -4.16 1.60
N SER A 211 -30.08 -4.29 0.42
CA SER A 211 -30.74 -5.53 0.02
C SER A 211 -29.70 -6.62 -0.27
N GLU A 212 -30.12 -7.88 -0.18
CA GLU A 212 -29.25 -9.03 -0.50
C GLU A 212 -28.63 -8.90 -1.91
N GLY A 213 -27.31 -9.13 -2.01
CA GLY A 213 -26.54 -9.01 -3.26
C GLY A 213 -26.09 -7.59 -3.62
N TRP A 214 -26.40 -6.59 -2.79
CA TRP A 214 -25.97 -5.20 -2.97
C TRP A 214 -25.09 -4.73 -1.82
N VAL A 215 -24.11 -3.90 -2.17
CA VAL A 215 -23.23 -3.23 -1.20
C VAL A 215 -23.28 -1.73 -1.45
N TYR A 216 -23.15 -0.94 -0.39
CA TYR A 216 -23.03 0.52 -0.51
C TYR A 216 -21.56 0.91 -0.43
N GLY A 217 -21.09 1.70 -1.39
CA GLY A 217 -19.69 2.09 -1.45
C GLY A 217 -19.46 3.42 -2.12
N SER A 218 -18.24 3.94 -1.95
CA SER A 218 -17.79 5.19 -2.56
C SER A 218 -16.69 4.91 -3.59
N SER A 219 -16.87 5.38 -4.82
CA SER A 219 -15.87 5.26 -5.88
C SER A 219 -14.66 6.15 -5.59
N LEU A 220 -13.46 5.57 -5.65
CA LEU A 220 -12.21 6.31 -5.54
C LEU A 220 -12.04 7.32 -6.70
N ALA A 221 -12.47 6.95 -7.91
CA ALA A 221 -12.25 7.73 -9.11
C ALA A 221 -13.18 8.96 -9.21
N THR A 222 -14.46 8.77 -8.89
CA THR A 222 -15.48 9.83 -9.04
C THR A 222 -15.79 10.54 -7.73
N GLY A 223 -15.52 9.89 -6.58
CA GLY A 223 -15.93 10.36 -5.26
C GLY A 223 -17.42 10.22 -4.97
N LEU A 224 -18.19 9.62 -5.89
CA LEU A 224 -19.62 9.37 -5.74
C LEU A 224 -19.86 8.11 -4.91
N SER A 225 -20.98 8.08 -4.21
CA SER A 225 -21.40 6.96 -3.36
C SER A 225 -22.76 6.44 -3.83
N GLY A 226 -22.94 5.12 -3.79
CA GLY A 226 -24.17 4.48 -4.22
C GLY A 226 -24.14 2.97 -4.02
N LEU A 227 -25.24 2.33 -4.37
CA LEU A 227 -25.41 0.88 -4.37
C LEU A 227 -24.72 0.25 -5.58
N LEU A 228 -24.03 -0.86 -5.36
CA LEU A 228 -23.43 -1.64 -6.43
C LEU A 228 -23.66 -3.15 -6.21
N PRO A 229 -23.71 -3.97 -7.28
CA PRO A 229 -23.82 -5.41 -7.12
C PRO A 229 -22.57 -6.02 -6.48
N GLU A 230 -22.75 -6.82 -5.43
CA GLU A 230 -21.64 -7.43 -4.67
C GLU A 230 -20.76 -8.34 -5.55
N ASN A 231 -21.37 -9.07 -6.49
CA ASN A 231 -20.66 -9.99 -7.38
C ASN A 231 -19.85 -9.29 -8.48
N TYR A 232 -19.91 -7.95 -8.57
CA TYR A 232 -19.17 -7.17 -9.57
C TYR A 232 -17.80 -6.71 -9.07
N VAL A 233 -17.51 -6.96 -7.79
CA VAL A 233 -16.32 -6.51 -7.10
C VAL A 233 -15.60 -7.67 -6.41
N SER A 234 -14.32 -7.47 -6.12
CA SER A 234 -13.52 -8.40 -5.33
C SER A 234 -12.75 -7.64 -4.26
N ARG A 235 -12.40 -8.31 -3.15
CA ARG A 235 -11.59 -7.69 -2.10
C ARG A 235 -10.20 -7.36 -2.60
N ALA A 236 -9.81 -6.09 -2.46
CA ALA A 236 -8.48 -5.59 -2.76
C ALA A 236 -7.67 -5.36 -1.48
N ASP A 237 -6.37 -5.13 -1.63
CA ASP A 237 -5.50 -4.80 -0.50
C ASP A 237 -5.62 -3.29 -0.23
N GLU A 238 -5.63 -2.87 1.04
CA GLU A 238 -5.84 -1.46 1.41
C GLU A 238 -4.82 -0.55 0.74
N CYS A 239 -3.55 -1.00 0.69
CA CYS A 239 -2.45 -0.27 0.08
C CYS A 239 -2.58 -0.09 -1.44
N ASP A 240 -3.49 -0.79 -2.13
CA ASP A 240 -3.72 -0.60 -3.57
C ASP A 240 -4.30 0.78 -3.88
N THR A 241 -4.91 1.43 -2.89
CA THR A 241 -5.48 2.79 -2.99
C THR A 241 -4.59 3.88 -2.41
N TRP A 242 -3.44 3.51 -1.85
CA TRP A 242 -2.54 4.47 -1.23
C TRP A 242 -1.70 5.17 -2.28
N VAL A 243 -1.38 6.44 -2.02
CA VAL A 243 -0.51 7.23 -2.88
C VAL A 243 0.93 7.11 -2.39
N PHE A 244 1.81 6.64 -3.26
CA PHE A 244 3.25 6.69 -3.06
C PHE A 244 3.77 8.08 -3.41
N HIS A 245 4.51 8.72 -2.50
CA HIS A 245 5.07 10.06 -2.72
C HIS A 245 6.56 10.04 -3.04
N GLY A 246 7.33 9.17 -2.38
CA GLY A 246 8.76 9.08 -2.60
C GLY A 246 9.44 8.06 -1.69
N SER A 247 10.63 7.63 -2.09
CA SER A 247 11.47 6.73 -1.32
C SER A 247 12.94 7.15 -1.38
N HIS A 248 13.66 6.92 -0.28
CA HIS A 248 15.08 7.25 -0.18
C HIS A 248 15.87 6.10 0.46
N SER A 249 17.02 5.81 -0.15
CA SER A 249 17.99 4.82 0.34
C SER A 249 19.00 5.47 1.28
N PHE A 250 19.39 4.71 2.31
CA PHE A 250 20.49 5.11 3.21
C PHE A 250 21.88 4.76 2.67
N PHE A 251 21.96 3.91 1.62
CA PHE A 251 23.24 3.40 1.07
C PHE A 251 23.52 3.88 -0.35
N SER A 252 22.49 4.21 -1.13
CA SER A 252 22.63 4.72 -2.50
C SER A 252 22.23 6.19 -2.61
N CYS A 253 22.97 6.92 -3.44
CA CYS A 253 22.72 8.32 -3.75
C CYS A 253 22.11 8.39 -5.15
N SER A 254 20.82 8.07 -5.30
CA SER A 254 20.11 8.42 -6.53
C SER A 254 19.57 9.84 -6.39
N ALA A 255 20.09 10.77 -7.20
CA ALA A 255 19.46 12.07 -7.41
C ALA A 255 18.01 11.87 -7.87
N PRO A 256 17.08 12.80 -7.57
CA PRO A 256 15.73 12.73 -8.11
C PRO A 256 15.82 12.87 -9.64
N SER A 257 15.65 11.77 -10.37
CA SER A 257 15.53 11.85 -11.82
C SER A 257 14.14 12.37 -12.16
N ASP A 258 14.03 13.69 -12.29
CA ASP A 258 12.99 14.39 -13.03
C ASP A 258 12.99 13.92 -14.50
N LYS A 259 12.44 12.73 -14.78
CA LYS A 259 11.80 12.35 -16.04
C LYS A 259 10.77 11.27 -15.77
N VAL A 260 9.58 11.71 -15.35
CA VAL A 260 8.36 10.90 -15.41
C VAL A 260 8.04 10.65 -16.88
N SER A 261 8.51 9.52 -17.41
CA SER A 261 7.70 8.78 -18.37
C SER A 261 6.48 8.30 -17.58
N ARG A 262 5.29 8.79 -17.95
CA ARG A 262 4.01 8.30 -17.43
C ARG A 262 3.84 6.84 -17.87
N GLU A 263 4.43 5.90 -17.14
CA GLU A 263 3.92 4.54 -17.07
C GLU A 263 3.12 4.41 -15.78
N ARG A 264 1.83 4.63 -15.96
CA ARG A 264 0.80 4.24 -15.01
C ARG A 264 0.73 2.71 -15.06
N GLY A 265 1.24 2.05 -14.03
CA GLY A 265 1.04 0.61 -13.80
C GLY A 265 2.17 -0.29 -14.29
N LEU A 266 3.08 -0.61 -13.39
CA LEU A 266 3.86 -1.86 -13.39
C LEU A 266 3.91 -2.34 -11.94
N PHE A 267 2.75 -2.80 -11.46
CA PHE A 267 2.73 -3.89 -10.49
C PHE A 267 3.40 -5.07 -11.20
N ASP A 268 4.54 -5.51 -10.67
CA ASP A 268 5.33 -6.60 -11.21
C ASP A 268 4.45 -7.83 -11.43
N GLY A 269 4.43 -8.27 -12.68
CA GLY A 269 3.56 -9.32 -13.17
C GLY A 269 4.11 -10.69 -12.84
N LEU A 270 3.29 -11.51 -12.19
CA LEU A 270 3.31 -12.96 -12.42
C LEU A 270 1.88 -13.52 -12.35
N LEU A 271 1.09 -13.14 -13.35
CA LEU A 271 0.03 -13.99 -13.87
C LEU A 271 0.57 -14.63 -15.14
N ASP A 272 1.39 -15.67 -15.01
CA ASP A 272 1.37 -16.74 -16.00
C ASP A 272 1.82 -18.07 -15.40
N SER A 273 0.85 -18.89 -15.03
CA SER A 273 1.01 -20.32 -14.83
C SER A 273 -0.35 -20.96 -14.96
N ARG A 274 -0.84 -20.96 -16.20
CA ARG A 274 -1.78 -21.94 -16.72
C ARG A 274 -1.76 -21.79 -18.24
N LEU A 275 -0.96 -22.61 -18.92
CA LEU A 275 -1.31 -23.33 -20.15
C LEU A 275 -0.07 -24.00 -20.75
N LEU A 276 0.06 -25.31 -20.53
CA LEU A 276 0.69 -26.26 -21.46
C LEU A 276 -0.39 -27.29 -21.78
N ASP A 277 -1.05 -27.17 -22.92
CA ASP A 277 -0.93 -28.17 -24.00
C ASP A 277 -1.83 -27.86 -25.22
N ASN A 278 -1.14 -27.75 -26.35
CA ASN A 278 -1.40 -28.30 -27.70
C ASN A 278 -2.54 -27.82 -28.64
N THR A 279 -2.04 -27.39 -29.81
CA THR A 279 -2.46 -27.65 -31.21
C THR A 279 -3.44 -26.70 -31.96
N SER A 280 -2.88 -26.04 -32.99
CA SER A 280 -3.40 -25.12 -34.05
C SER A 280 -4.46 -25.71 -35.01
N PRO A 281 -4.83 -25.06 -36.17
CA PRO A 281 -4.85 -23.64 -36.59
C PRO A 281 -6.22 -23.18 -37.19
N GLY A 282 -6.44 -21.87 -37.35
CA GLY A 282 -7.51 -21.34 -38.21
C GLY A 282 -7.50 -19.80 -38.33
N ASP A 283 -7.38 -19.30 -39.56
CA ASP A 283 -7.06 -17.92 -39.97
C ASP A 283 -8.17 -16.85 -39.87
N THR A 284 -7.73 -15.58 -39.96
CA THR A 284 -8.38 -14.32 -40.45
C THR A 284 -8.89 -13.28 -39.41
N PRO A 285 -8.99 -11.97 -39.76
CA PRO A 285 -7.89 -11.01 -39.60
C PRO A 285 -8.23 -9.80 -38.70
N THR A 286 -7.16 -9.10 -38.34
CA THR A 286 -7.03 -7.93 -37.47
C THR A 286 -7.81 -6.70 -37.95
N LEU A 287 -8.70 -6.16 -37.11
CA LEU A 287 -9.17 -4.78 -37.18
C LEU A 287 -8.57 -4.00 -36.00
N SER A 288 -7.53 -3.22 -36.30
CA SER A 288 -6.91 -2.27 -35.37
C SER A 288 -7.79 -1.01 -35.24
N LEU A 289 -8.51 -0.90 -34.12
CA LEU A 289 -9.13 0.36 -33.68
C LEU A 289 -8.15 1.10 -32.77
N ILE A 290 -7.59 2.18 -33.31
CA ILE A 290 -6.69 3.10 -32.61
C ILE A 290 -7.56 4.00 -31.72
N CYS A 291 -7.64 3.70 -30.42
CA CYS A 291 -8.21 4.61 -29.42
C CYS A 291 -7.15 5.60 -28.96
N HIS A 292 -7.42 6.89 -29.18
CA HIS A 292 -6.59 8.01 -28.74
C HIS A 292 -6.75 8.22 -27.21
N PRO A 293 -5.71 8.64 -26.48
CA PRO A 293 -5.82 8.88 -25.05
C PRO A 293 -6.68 10.12 -24.74
N MET A 294 -7.68 9.93 -23.88
CA MET A 294 -8.50 11.01 -23.32
C MET A 294 -7.67 11.95 -22.45
N GLN A 295 -7.81 13.25 -22.71
CA GLN A 295 -7.26 14.32 -21.89
C GLN A 295 -8.03 14.41 -20.57
N VAL A 296 -7.29 14.44 -19.45
CA VAL A 296 -7.82 14.70 -18.11
C VAL A 296 -8.37 16.13 -18.07
N LEU A 297 -9.66 16.26 -17.79
CA LEU A 297 -10.33 17.54 -17.63
C LEU A 297 -9.89 18.18 -16.30
N ASP A 298 -9.17 19.29 -16.40
CA ASP A 298 -8.76 20.15 -15.29
C ASP A 298 -9.99 20.72 -14.59
N ARG A 299 -10.23 20.34 -13.33
CA ARG A 299 -11.28 20.91 -12.47
C ARG A 299 -10.86 22.29 -11.97
N ARG A 300 -10.76 23.25 -12.90
CA ARG A 300 -10.75 24.69 -12.62
C ARG A 300 -11.57 25.41 -13.68
N LYS A 301 -12.90 25.35 -13.51
CA LYS A 301 -13.90 26.36 -13.86
C LYS A 301 -15.29 25.73 -13.81
N SER A 302 -16.00 25.94 -12.71
CA SER A 302 -17.38 26.41 -12.79
C SER A 302 -17.67 27.19 -11.52
N LEU A 303 -18.30 28.35 -11.72
CA LEU A 303 -18.76 29.30 -10.72
C LEU A 303 -19.71 28.65 -9.70
#